data_AF-A0A9E5FHQ6-F1
#
_entry.id   AF-A0A9E5FHQ6-F1
#
_cell.length_a   1.000
_cell.length_b   1.000
_cell.length_c   1.000
_cell.angle_alpha   90.00
_cell.angle_beta   90.00
_cell.angle_gamma   90.00
#
_symmetry.space_group_name_H-M   'P 1'
#
loop_
_entity.id
_entity.type
_entity.pdbx_description
1 polymer ?
#
loop_
_entity_poly.entity_id
_entity_poly.type
_entity_poly.pdbx_seq_one_letter_code
_entity_poly.pdbx_strand_id
1 'polypeptide(L)'
;MTGFRLDVMRDLADQLTRFAPSARLAEQAGKVAALRADVNPERVYPYQFVVWRITGFRPEDRPRLILPGADLAADLVYLERLLCSSLPELPGEQPEEVLKPVPLAHRP
;
A
#
# COMPACT_ATOMS: atom_id res chain seq x y z
N MET A 1 -3.54 11.95 17.31
CA MET A 1 -3.68 10.93 16.25
C MET A 1 -2.44 10.06 16.33
N THR A 2 -2.60 8.77 16.62
CA THR A 2 -1.49 7.81 16.72
C THR A 2 -1.10 7.37 15.30
N GLY A 3 0.16 7.55 14.92
CA GLY A 3 0.70 7.12 13.62
C GLY A 3 0.89 5.59 13.53
N PHE A 4 1.67 5.16 12.55
CA PHE A 4 1.99 3.75 12.34
C PHE A 4 2.67 3.12 13.56
N ARG A 5 2.26 1.91 13.90
CA ARG A 5 2.82 1.06 14.96
C ARG A 5 3.91 0.14 14.43
N LEU A 6 3.80 -0.27 13.17
CA LEU A 6 4.77 -1.11 12.48
C LEU A 6 5.59 -0.26 11.52
N ASP A 7 6.91 -0.21 11.71
CA ASP A 7 7.80 0.56 10.83
C ASP A 7 7.67 0.16 9.36
N VAL A 8 7.45 -1.14 9.07
CA VAL A 8 7.26 -1.62 7.71
C VAL A 8 5.97 -1.14 7.05
N MET A 9 4.94 -0.83 7.84
CA MET A 9 3.70 -0.23 7.32
C MET A 9 3.90 1.25 7.02
N ARG A 10 4.71 1.95 7.82
CA ARG A 10 5.16 3.32 7.51
C ARG A 10 5.99 3.36 6.23
N ASP A 11 6.96 2.46 6.09
CA ASP A 11 7.82 2.38 4.90
C ASP A 11 6.98 2.10 3.64
N LEU A 12 6.01 1.19 3.73
CA LEU A 12 5.06 0.94 2.65
C LEU A 12 4.24 2.19 2.32
N ALA A 13 3.72 2.89 3.32
CA ALA A 13 2.94 4.11 3.12
C ALA A 13 3.74 5.21 2.41
N ASP A 14 4.99 5.42 2.81
CA ASP A 14 5.90 6.35 2.16
C ASP A 14 6.14 5.98 0.69
N GLN A 15 6.27 4.69 0.37
CA GLN A 15 6.42 4.23 -1.00
C GLN A 15 5.16 4.49 -1.84
N LEU A 16 3.97 4.19 -1.30
CA LEU A 16 2.72 4.39 -2.04
C LEU A 16 2.49 5.90 -2.29
N THR A 17 2.63 6.73 -1.27
CA THR A 17 2.34 8.18 -1.37
C THR A 17 3.35 8.95 -2.24
N ARG A 18 4.62 8.53 -2.28
CA ARG A 18 5.65 9.25 -3.06
C ARG A 18 5.67 8.89 -4.54
N PHE A 19 5.27 7.67 -4.90
CA PHE A 19 5.53 7.14 -6.23
C PHE A 19 4.29 6.63 -6.98
N ALA A 20 3.14 6.45 -6.32
CA ALA A 20 1.95 5.95 -6.99
C ALA A 20 1.16 7.12 -7.64
N PRO A 21 0.75 6.98 -8.92
CA PRO A 21 -0.20 7.89 -9.55
C PRO A 21 -1.53 7.92 -8.80
N SER A 22 -2.27 9.03 -8.91
CA SER A 22 -3.51 9.25 -8.16
C SER A 22 -4.58 8.18 -8.41
N ALA A 23 -4.72 7.68 -9.65
CA ALA A 23 -5.63 6.59 -9.95
C ALA A 23 -5.26 5.28 -9.20
N ARG A 24 -3.96 4.96 -9.11
CA ARG A 24 -3.50 3.79 -8.35
C ARG A 24 -3.71 3.96 -6.85
N LEU A 25 -3.52 5.16 -6.31
CA LEU A 25 -3.76 5.43 -4.89
C LEU A 25 -5.21 5.15 -4.51
N ALA A 26 -6.17 5.51 -5.38
CA ALA A 26 -7.59 5.23 -5.16
C ALA A 26 -7.88 3.71 -5.17
N GLU A 27 -7.33 2.97 -6.13
CA GLU A 27 -7.43 1.51 -6.15
C GLU A 27 -6.82 0.86 -4.90
N GLN A 28 -5.65 1.33 -4.48
CA GLN A 28 -4.95 0.82 -3.30
C GLN A 28 -5.71 1.15 -2.02
N ALA A 29 -6.32 2.33 -1.89
CA ALA A 29 -7.19 2.66 -0.78
C ALA A 29 -8.38 1.68 -0.69
N GLY A 30 -8.99 1.34 -1.82
CA GLY A 30 -10.03 0.30 -1.88
C GLY A 30 -9.54 -1.08 -1.44
N LYS A 31 -8.34 -1.48 -1.87
CA LYS A 31 -7.72 -2.76 -1.44
C LYS A 31 -7.35 -2.77 0.04
N VAL A 32 -6.88 -1.64 0.59
CA VAL A 32 -6.60 -1.47 2.03
C VAL A 32 -7.90 -1.60 2.82
N ALA A 33 -8.99 -0.95 2.40
CA ALA A 33 -10.29 -1.04 3.06
C ALA A 33 -10.81 -2.48 3.07
N ALA A 34 -10.70 -3.20 1.94
CA ALA A 34 -11.07 -4.62 1.86
C ALA A 34 -10.21 -5.48 2.78
N LEU A 35 -8.88 -5.32 2.75
CA LEU A 35 -7.99 -6.06 3.64
C LEU A 35 -8.28 -5.77 5.12
N ARG A 36 -8.57 -4.52 5.47
CA ARG A 36 -8.93 -4.12 6.84
C ARG A 36 -10.18 -4.85 7.33
N ALA A 37 -11.17 -5.08 6.47
CA ALA A 37 -12.37 -5.84 6.82
C ALA A 37 -12.08 -7.34 7.03
N ASP A 38 -11.08 -7.89 6.34
CA ASP A 38 -10.68 -9.31 6.42
C ASP A 38 -9.72 -9.63 7.58
N VAL A 39 -9.00 -8.62 8.11
CA VAL A 39 -7.96 -8.82 9.13
C VAL A 39 -8.58 -9.11 10.50
N ASN A 40 -8.12 -10.22 11.10
CA ASN A 40 -8.44 -10.60 12.46
C ASN A 40 -7.31 -10.14 13.42
N PRO A 41 -7.61 -9.33 14.44
CA PRO A 41 -6.63 -8.82 15.40
C PRO A 41 -5.86 -9.89 16.18
N GLU A 42 -6.43 -11.09 16.37
CA GLU A 42 -5.84 -12.18 17.14
C GLU A 42 -4.90 -13.07 16.29
N ARG A 43 -4.81 -12.82 14.98
CA ARG A 43 -3.96 -13.57 14.06
C ARG A 43 -2.67 -12.83 13.75
N VAL A 44 -1.79 -13.50 13.03
CA VAL A 44 -0.56 -12.90 12.49
C VAL A 44 -0.52 -13.05 10.97
N TYR A 45 0.10 -12.09 10.31
CA TYR A 45 0.09 -11.98 8.86
C TYR A 45 1.50 -11.82 8.29
N PRO A 46 1.91 -12.60 7.29
CA PRO A 46 3.17 -12.36 6.61
C PRO A 46 3.18 -10.99 5.93
N TYR A 47 4.27 -10.24 6.05
CA TYR A 47 4.41 -8.93 5.40
C TYR A 47 4.18 -9.01 3.88
N GLN A 48 4.76 -10.02 3.22
CA GLN A 48 4.56 -10.26 1.79
C GLN A 48 3.09 -10.43 1.39
N PHE A 49 2.27 -11.03 2.26
CA PHE A 49 0.84 -11.21 2.01
C PHE A 49 0.12 -9.86 2.03
N VAL A 50 0.44 -9.01 3.01
CA VAL A 50 -0.14 -7.67 3.14
C VAL A 50 0.23 -6.80 1.94
N VAL A 51 1.51 -6.76 1.55
CA VAL A 51 1.97 -5.99 0.38
C VAL A 51 1.29 -6.48 -0.90
N TRP A 52 1.20 -7.80 -1.10
CA TRP A 52 0.53 -8.37 -2.26
C TRP A 52 -0.96 -8.06 -2.29
N ARG A 53 -1.67 -8.13 -1.15
CA ARG A 53 -3.10 -7.79 -1.09
C ARG A 53 -3.37 -6.33 -1.45
N ILE A 54 -2.48 -5.41 -1.07
CA ILE A 54 -2.64 -3.97 -1.32
C ILE A 54 -2.18 -3.58 -2.73
N THR A 55 -1.02 -4.08 -3.18
CA THR A 55 -0.36 -3.59 -4.39
C THR A 55 -0.48 -4.54 -5.59
N GLY A 56 -0.77 -5.83 -5.36
CA GLY A 56 -0.67 -6.89 -6.35
C GLY A 56 0.76 -7.34 -6.66
N PHE A 57 1.77 -6.65 -6.14
CA PHE A 57 3.17 -7.02 -6.28
C PHE A 57 3.62 -7.89 -5.11
N ARG A 58 4.39 -8.94 -5.40
CA ARG A 58 4.97 -9.80 -4.37
C ARG A 58 6.40 -9.36 -4.11
N PRO A 59 6.70 -8.76 -2.95
CA PRO A 59 8.05 -8.34 -2.64
C PRO A 59 8.95 -9.55 -2.35
N GLU A 60 10.21 -9.44 -2.76
CA GLU A 60 11.26 -10.42 -2.43
C GLU A 60 11.95 -10.12 -1.09
N ASP A 61 11.74 -8.91 -0.56
CA ASP A 61 12.31 -8.49 0.71
C ASP A 61 11.53 -9.04 1.91
N ARG A 62 12.22 -9.15 3.05
CA ARG A 62 11.63 -9.51 4.36
C ARG A 62 10.68 -10.73 4.32
N PRO A 63 11.04 -11.86 3.67
CA PRO A 63 10.10 -12.96 3.39
C PRO A 63 9.56 -13.69 4.63
N ARG A 64 10.26 -13.58 5.77
CA ARG A 64 9.90 -14.20 7.05
C ARG A 64 9.29 -13.20 8.05
N LEU A 65 9.09 -11.93 7.67
CA LEU A 65 8.53 -10.95 8.57
C LEU A 65 7.04 -11.22 8.78
N ILE A 66 6.65 -11.33 10.04
CA ILE A 66 5.29 -11.59 10.49
C ILE A 66 4.79 -10.38 11.28
N LEU A 67 3.57 -9.94 10.99
CA LEU A 67 2.94 -8.78 11.59
C LEU A 67 1.84 -9.22 12.56
N PRO A 68 1.81 -8.71 13.80
CA PRO A 68 0.68 -8.87 14.70
C PRO A 68 -0.60 -8.26 14.09
N GLY A 69 -1.71 -9.01 14.08
CA GLY A 69 -2.97 -8.59 13.48
C GLY A 69 -3.55 -7.33 14.14
N ALA A 70 -3.40 -7.19 15.47
CA ALA A 70 -3.88 -6.02 16.20
C ALA A 70 -3.18 -4.72 15.76
N ASP A 71 -1.85 -4.76 15.58
CA ASP A 71 -1.09 -3.60 15.11
C ASP A 71 -1.30 -3.35 13.62
N LEU A 72 -1.38 -4.42 12.83
CA LEU A 72 -1.73 -4.33 11.41
C LEU A 72 -3.10 -3.67 11.20
N ALA A 73 -4.11 -4.06 11.98
CA ALA A 73 -5.45 -3.49 11.86
C ALA A 73 -5.45 -1.98 12.16
N ALA A 74 -4.73 -1.55 13.20
CA ALA A 74 -4.57 -0.14 13.52
C ALA A 74 -3.84 0.63 12.40
N ASP A 75 -2.79 0.04 11.84
CA ASP A 75 -2.02 0.64 10.75
C ASP A 75 -2.79 0.69 9.44
N LEU A 76 -3.65 -0.29 9.15
CA LEU A 76 -4.52 -0.28 7.96
C LEU A 76 -5.56 0.84 8.03
N VAL A 77 -6.12 1.14 9.22
CA VAL A 77 -7.01 2.31 9.40
C VAL A 77 -6.26 3.60 9.06
N TYR A 78 -5.02 3.72 9.54
CA TYR A 78 -4.22 4.91 9.30
C TYR A 78 -3.79 5.04 7.83
N LEU A 79 -3.38 3.92 7.22
CA LEU A 79 -3.00 3.85 5.81
C LEU A 79 -4.17 4.24 4.90
N GLU A 80 -5.36 3.67 5.12
CA GLU A 80 -6.57 4.00 4.36
C GLU A 80 -6.83 5.51 4.36
N ARG A 81 -6.80 6.14 5.54
CA ARG A 81 -7.00 7.59 5.70
C ARG A 81 -5.92 8.40 4.99
N LEU A 82 -4.66 7.97 5.11
CA LEU A 82 -3.53 8.65 4.49
C LEU A 82 -3.63 8.61 2.96
N LEU A 83 -3.96 7.45 2.39
CA LEU A 83 -4.12 7.31 0.93
C LEU A 83 -5.30 8.16 0.44
N CYS A 84 -6.45 8.11 1.12
CA CYS A 84 -7.61 8.94 0.77
C CYS A 84 -7.32 10.44 0.87
N SER A 85 -6.52 10.86 1.86
CA SER A 85 -6.14 12.27 2.03
C SER A 85 -5.09 12.73 1.02
N SER A 86 -4.38 11.79 0.39
CA SER A 86 -3.37 12.07 -0.63
C SER A 86 -3.96 12.14 -2.04
N LEU A 87 -5.23 11.77 -2.21
CA LEU A 87 -5.92 11.93 -3.48
C LEU A 87 -6.23 13.41 -3.74
N PRO A 88 -6.04 13.91 -4.97
CA PRO A 88 -6.45 15.26 -5.32
C PRO A 88 -7.98 15.40 -5.17
N GLU A 89 -8.44 16.55 -4.69
CA GLU A 89 -9.86 16.94 -4.82
C GLU A 89 -10.19 16.96 -6.31
N LEU A 90 -11.05 16.06 -6.80
CA LEU A 90 -11.31 15.89 -8.22
C LEU A 90 -11.89 17.17 -8.87
N PRO A 91 -11.35 17.61 -10.02
CA PRO A 91 -12.18 18.11 -11.10
C PRO A 91 -12.01 17.20 -12.32
N GLY A 92 -12.98 16.30 -12.56
CA GLY A 92 -13.15 15.60 -13.83
C GLY A 92 -12.07 14.57 -14.19
N GLU A 93 -12.51 13.32 -14.33
CA GLU A 93 -11.78 12.18 -14.86
C GLU A 93 -10.77 12.52 -15.98
N GLN A 94 -9.47 12.30 -15.74
CA GLN A 94 -8.48 12.16 -16.80
C GLN A 94 -7.80 10.78 -16.66
N PRO A 95 -7.86 9.91 -17.69
CA PRO A 95 -7.20 8.60 -17.63
C PRO A 95 -5.67 8.78 -17.71
N GLU A 96 -4.97 8.43 -16.64
CA GLU A 96 -3.50 8.50 -16.56
C GLU A 96 -2.83 7.47 -17.49
N GLU A 97 -1.93 7.97 -18.33
CA GLU A 97 -1.08 7.22 -19.23
C GLU A 97 -0.14 6.29 -18.45
N VAL A 98 -0.24 4.99 -18.72
CA VAL A 98 0.55 3.95 -18.05
C VAL A 98 2.03 4.17 -18.31
N LEU A 99 2.80 4.46 -17.24
CA LEU A 99 4.26 4.52 -17.26
C LEU A 99 4.82 3.18 -17.76
N LYS A 100 5.24 3.14 -19.04
CA LYS A 100 5.95 2.00 -19.61
C LYS A 100 7.34 1.91 -18.96
N PRO A 101 7.79 0.73 -18.49
CA PRO A 101 9.15 0.59 -18.00
C PRO A 101 10.13 0.91 -19.13
N VAL A 102 11.07 1.83 -18.87
CA VAL A 102 12.15 2.20 -19.80
C VAL A 102 13.02 0.96 -20.00
N PRO A 103 13.20 0.45 -21.24
CA PRO A 103 14.10 -0.66 -21.48
C PRO A 103 15.54 -0.23 -21.20
N LEU A 104 16.24 -0.97 -20.33
CA LEU A 104 17.66 -0.83 -20.09
C LEU A 104 18.41 -1.07 -21.40
N ALA A 105 18.94 0.00 -21.99
CA ALA A 105 19.80 -0.09 -23.16
C ALA A 105 21.07 -0.87 -22.80
N HIS A 106 21.21 -2.07 -23.35
CA HIS A 106 22.51 -2.75 -23.42
C HIS A 106 23.45 -1.90 -24.27
N ARG A 107 24.52 -1.38 -23.65
CA ARG A 107 25.62 -0.77 -24.39
C ARG A 107 26.50 -1.87 -25.01
N PRO A 108 26.97 -1.68 -26.26
CA PRO A 108 27.93 -2.57 -26.91
C PRO A 108 29.33 -2.47 -26.29
#